data_AF-A0A819HN32-F1
#
_entry.id   AF-A0A819HN32-F1
#
_cell.length_a   1.000
_cell.length_b   1.000
_cell.length_c   1.000
_cell.angle_alpha   90.00
_cell.angle_beta   90.00
_cell.angle_gamma   90.00
#
_symmetry.space_group_name_H-M   'P 1'
#
loop_
_entity.id
_entity.type
_entity.pdbx_description
1 polymer ?
#
loop_
_entity_poly.entity_id
_entity_poly.type
_entity_poly.pdbx_seq_one_letter_code
_entity_poly.pdbx_strand_id
1 'polypeptide(L)'
;MKFLDKVLGFWCKRSILETSNFEERIAVTERFIQIAIRAYEKKNFAAVFAIIFGGIIDLEKSLPHTWDRLSKQSRAFVTLVDDMLGEDSHFKLYFEKLRQSPLPVVPFIANNQTRIAQMKEKHNMIVLSTGEILINFRKFQQIGEHLCEIQQYQNMPYDIVPNYDIQKELKR
;
A
#
# COMPACT_ATOMS: atom_id res chain seq x y z
N MET A 1 -0.96 -1.21 -14.12
CA MET A 1 -0.26 -1.01 -12.83
C MET A 1 -1.00 -1.72 -11.69
N LYS A 2 -1.07 -3.06 -11.75
CA LYS A 2 -1.70 -3.96 -10.76
C LYS A 2 -0.70 -4.96 -10.14
N PHE A 3 0.59 -4.79 -10.42
CA PHE A 3 1.60 -5.85 -10.29
C PHE A 3 2.63 -5.64 -9.16
N LEU A 4 2.99 -4.41 -8.81
CA LEU A 4 4.11 -4.18 -7.87
C LEU A 4 3.77 -4.61 -6.42
N ASP A 5 2.59 -4.25 -5.92
CA ASP A 5 2.20 -4.55 -4.53
C ASP A 5 2.08 -6.06 -4.28
N LYS A 6 1.63 -6.82 -5.30
CA LYS A 6 1.50 -8.29 -5.21
C LYS A 6 2.85 -9.01 -5.28
N VAL A 7 3.75 -8.57 -6.16
CA VAL A 7 5.05 -9.22 -6.35
C VAL A 7 5.92 -9.04 -5.11
N LEU A 8 6.00 -7.82 -4.56
CA LEU A 8 6.82 -7.55 -3.38
C LEU A 8 6.31 -8.29 -2.14
N GLY A 9 5.01 -8.27 -1.88
CA GLY A 9 4.41 -8.99 -0.77
C GLY A 9 4.60 -10.50 -0.89
N PHE A 10 4.37 -11.06 -2.08
CA PHE A 10 4.61 -12.48 -2.34
C PHE A 10 6.09 -12.86 -2.16
N TRP A 11 7.02 -12.06 -2.68
CA TRP A 11 8.45 -12.30 -2.52
C TRP A 11 8.85 -12.27 -1.05
N CYS A 12 8.38 -11.27 -0.29
CA CYS A 12 8.59 -11.18 1.16
C CYS A 12 8.10 -12.45 1.88
N LYS A 13 6.83 -12.83 1.66
CA LYS A 13 6.22 -14.03 2.27
C LYS A 13 7.01 -15.29 1.92
N ARG A 14 7.36 -15.45 0.65
CA ARG A 14 8.12 -16.59 0.14
C ARG A 14 9.51 -16.67 0.76
N SER A 15 10.27 -15.57 0.80
CA SER A 15 11.59 -15.52 1.41
C SER A 15 11.57 -15.93 2.88
N ILE A 16 10.55 -15.52 3.64
CA ILE A 16 10.40 -15.91 5.05
C ILE A 16 10.08 -17.41 5.17
N LEU A 17 9.12 -17.91 4.39
CA LEU A 17 8.66 -19.30 4.47
C LEU A 17 9.68 -20.33 3.95
N GLU A 18 10.50 -19.96 2.95
CA GLU A 18 11.56 -20.82 2.42
C GLU A 18 12.79 -20.87 3.35
N THR A 19 12.90 -19.97 4.34
CA THR A 19 14.00 -19.96 5.30
C THR A 19 13.80 -21.05 6.37
N SER A 20 14.52 -22.15 6.20
CA SER A 20 14.41 -23.33 7.09
C SER A 20 15.00 -23.08 8.48
N ASN A 21 16.11 -22.34 8.57
CA ASN A 21 16.76 -22.05 9.84
C ASN A 21 15.92 -21.06 10.67
N PHE A 22 15.71 -21.37 11.94
CA PHE A 22 14.85 -20.58 12.84
C PHE A 22 15.39 -19.17 13.08
N GLU A 23 16.67 -19.04 13.43
CA GLU A 23 17.33 -17.76 13.72
C GLU A 23 17.44 -16.90 12.45
N GLU A 24 17.76 -17.53 11.31
CA GLU A 24 17.82 -16.85 10.02
C GLU A 24 16.44 -16.33 9.61
N ARG A 25 15.37 -17.10 9.83
CA ARG A 25 14.01 -16.65 9.51
C ARG A 25 13.58 -15.46 10.34
N ILE A 26 13.95 -15.42 11.62
CA ILE A 26 13.76 -14.23 12.48
C ILE A 26 14.50 -13.04 11.87
N ALA A 27 15.78 -13.21 11.52
CA ALA A 27 16.59 -12.14 10.94
C ALA A 27 16.04 -11.62 9.60
N VAL A 28 15.57 -12.51 8.72
CA VAL A 28 14.92 -12.16 7.44
C VAL A 28 13.62 -11.39 7.70
N THR A 29 12.80 -11.85 8.64
CA THR A 29 11.53 -11.18 8.99
C THR A 29 11.79 -9.78 9.55
N GLU A 30 12.72 -9.64 10.50
CA GLU A 30 13.19 -8.35 11.04
C GLU A 30 13.69 -7.43 9.93
N ARG A 31 14.46 -7.97 8.98
CA ARG A 31 15.00 -7.20 7.86
C ARG A 31 13.89 -6.62 6.99
N PHE A 32 12.86 -7.39 6.68
CA PHE A 32 11.71 -6.88 5.91
C PHE A 32 10.96 -5.79 6.67
N ILE A 33 10.75 -5.95 7.98
CA ILE A 33 10.10 -4.92 8.81
C ILE A 33 10.95 -3.64 8.84
N GLN A 34 12.27 -3.75 8.97
CA GLN A 34 13.18 -2.60 8.88
C GLN A 34 13.10 -1.90 7.53
N ILE A 35 13.01 -2.65 6.41
CA ILE A 35 12.81 -2.07 5.08
C ILE A 35 11.48 -1.32 5.02
N ALA A 36 10.41 -1.89 5.57
CA ALA A 36 9.10 -1.22 5.65
C ALA A 36 9.16 0.06 6.51
N ILE A 37 9.88 0.07 7.62
CA ILE A 37 10.11 1.27 8.43
C ILE A 37 10.79 2.36 7.60
N ARG A 38 11.85 2.02 6.85
CA ARG A 38 12.53 2.98 5.96
C ARG A 38 11.63 3.47 4.83
N ALA A 39 10.77 2.60 4.28
CA ALA A 39 9.77 3.00 3.30
C ALA A 39 8.75 3.98 3.92
N TYR A 40 8.34 3.76 5.17
CA TYR A 40 7.44 4.64 5.90
C TYR A 40 8.05 6.02 6.16
N GLU A 41 9.32 6.09 6.57
CA GLU A 41 10.07 7.35 6.71
C GLU A 41 10.14 8.14 5.39
N LYS A 42 10.24 7.44 4.27
CA LYS A 42 10.20 8.01 2.92
C LYS A 42 8.77 8.21 2.39
N LYS A 43 7.74 7.97 3.20
CA LYS A 43 6.31 8.09 2.80
C LYS A 43 5.97 7.26 1.56
N ASN A 44 6.66 6.14 1.38
CA ASN A 44 6.32 5.16 0.36
C ASN A 44 5.34 4.15 0.97
N PHE A 45 4.09 4.58 1.14
CA PHE A 45 3.05 3.77 1.78
C PHE A 45 2.72 2.51 0.97
N ALA A 46 2.82 2.57 -0.37
CA ALA A 46 2.64 1.40 -1.21
C ALA A 46 3.61 0.26 -0.83
N ALA A 47 4.90 0.56 -0.67
CA ALA A 47 5.88 -0.44 -0.25
C ALA A 47 5.65 -0.94 1.19
N VAL A 48 5.26 -0.05 2.11
CA VAL A 48 4.91 -0.41 3.49
C VAL A 48 3.80 -1.46 3.50
N PHE A 49 2.67 -1.18 2.85
CA PHE A 49 1.55 -2.12 2.83
C PHE A 49 1.86 -3.40 2.06
N ALA A 50 2.61 -3.32 0.97
CA ALA A 50 3.03 -4.51 0.24
C ALA A 50 3.85 -5.47 1.12
N ILE A 51 4.79 -4.96 1.92
CA ILE A 51 5.62 -5.77 2.81
C ILE A 51 4.82 -6.28 4.01
N ILE A 52 4.11 -5.38 4.72
CA ILE A 52 3.43 -5.74 5.96
C ILE A 52 2.19 -6.59 5.67
N PHE A 53 1.24 -6.10 4.88
CA PHE A 53 0.01 -6.85 4.58
C PHE A 53 0.23 -7.94 3.55
N GLY A 54 0.97 -7.66 2.48
CA GLY A 54 1.21 -8.66 1.45
C GLY A 54 2.14 -9.80 1.92
N GLY A 55 3.05 -9.50 2.85
CA GLY A 55 4.14 -10.38 3.25
C GLY A 55 4.02 -11.00 4.63
N ILE A 56 3.78 -10.16 5.65
CA ILE A 56 4.13 -10.48 7.04
C ILE A 56 2.92 -10.73 7.94
N ILE A 57 1.86 -9.94 7.84
CA ILE A 57 0.79 -9.91 8.85
C ILE A 57 0.10 -11.26 9.03
N ASP A 58 -0.14 -11.99 7.95
CA ASP A 58 -0.73 -13.34 8.01
C ASP A 58 0.21 -14.36 8.69
N LEU A 59 1.53 -14.12 8.64
CA LEU A 59 2.53 -15.03 9.19
C LEU A 59 2.57 -14.99 10.72
N GLU A 60 2.03 -13.96 11.37
CA GLU A 60 1.90 -13.92 12.84
C GLU A 60 1.15 -15.16 13.34
N LYS A 61 0.03 -15.51 12.70
CA LYS A 61 -0.79 -16.68 13.07
C LYS A 61 -0.13 -17.99 12.65
N SER A 62 0.59 -18.01 11.52
CA SER A 62 1.21 -19.23 10.98
C SER A 62 2.57 -19.56 11.61
N LEU A 63 3.30 -18.57 12.11
CA LEU A 63 4.66 -18.69 12.65
C LEU A 63 4.77 -18.04 14.05
N PRO A 64 3.96 -18.47 15.05
CA PRO A 64 3.89 -17.80 16.35
C PRO A 64 5.24 -17.71 17.06
N HIS A 65 6.05 -18.78 17.00
CA HIS A 65 7.39 -18.79 17.60
C HIS A 65 8.37 -17.81 16.95
N THR A 66 8.23 -17.56 15.65
CA THR A 66 9.07 -16.56 14.95
C THR A 66 8.63 -15.16 15.39
N TRP A 67 7.32 -14.94 15.48
CA TRP A 67 6.72 -13.68 15.90
C TRP A 67 7.09 -13.28 17.32
N ASP A 68 7.06 -14.23 18.26
CA ASP A 68 7.43 -14.02 19.66
C ASP A 68 8.88 -13.58 19.84
N ARG A 69 9.76 -13.99 18.91
CA ARG A 69 11.18 -13.65 18.91
C ARG A 69 11.51 -12.31 18.24
N LEU A 70 10.55 -11.70 17.54
CA LEU A 70 10.76 -10.36 16.97
C LEU A 70 10.98 -9.32 18.09
N SER A 71 11.70 -8.27 17.72
CA SER A 71 11.92 -7.10 18.55
C SER A 71 10.60 -6.39 18.84
N LYS A 72 10.53 -5.74 20.02
CA LYS A 72 9.36 -4.94 20.41
C LYS A 72 9.06 -3.83 19.40
N GLN A 73 10.10 -3.23 18.81
CA GLN A 73 9.96 -2.19 17.79
C GLN A 73 9.29 -2.72 16.53
N SER A 74 9.72 -3.89 16.04
CA SER A 74 9.17 -4.49 14.83
C SER A 74 7.71 -4.89 15.01
N ARG A 75 7.35 -5.51 16.13
CA ARG A 75 5.93 -5.81 16.43
C ARG A 75 5.09 -4.54 16.53
N ALA A 76 5.57 -3.52 17.26
CA ALA A 76 4.85 -2.25 17.39
C ALA A 76 4.65 -1.55 16.04
N PHE A 77 5.62 -1.65 15.13
CA PHE A 77 5.47 -1.10 13.79
C PHE A 77 4.44 -1.86 12.95
N VAL A 78 4.37 -3.20 13.08
CA VAL A 78 3.32 -3.96 12.39
C VAL A 78 1.94 -3.59 12.92
N THR A 79 1.75 -3.49 14.23
CA THR A 79 0.48 -3.03 14.84
C THR A 79 0.11 -1.62 14.37
N LEU A 80 1.06 -0.68 14.34
CA LEU A 80 0.85 0.67 13.81
C LEU A 80 0.31 0.64 12.36
N VAL A 81 0.89 -0.21 11.52
CA VAL A 81 0.48 -0.34 10.11
C VAL A 81 -0.87 -1.05 9.99
N ASP A 82 -1.17 -2.00 10.88
CA ASP A 82 -2.47 -2.67 10.96
C ASP A 82 -3.59 -1.68 11.33
N ASP A 83 -3.37 -0.89 12.38
CA ASP A 83 -4.29 0.16 12.84
C ASP A 83 -4.59 1.20 11.74
N MET A 84 -3.61 1.51 10.87
CA MET A 84 -3.82 2.42 9.74
C MET A 84 -4.86 1.92 8.73
N LEU A 85 -5.04 0.59 8.61
CA LEU A 85 -6.03 -0.03 7.73
C LEU A 85 -7.31 -0.46 8.45
N GLY A 86 -7.41 -0.25 9.76
CA GLY A 86 -8.52 -0.71 10.60
C GLY A 86 -9.87 -0.61 9.88
N GLU A 87 -10.46 -1.78 9.62
CA GLU A 87 -11.63 -1.96 8.74
C GLU A 87 -12.82 -1.09 9.18
N ASP A 88 -12.99 -0.92 10.49
CA ASP A 88 -14.03 -0.12 11.13
C ASP A 88 -13.96 1.38 10.76
N SER A 89 -12.78 1.87 10.37
CA SER A 89 -12.54 3.27 10.05
C SER A 89 -12.41 3.55 8.55
N HIS A 90 -12.52 2.53 7.68
CA HIS A 90 -12.32 2.65 6.24
C HIS A 90 -11.05 3.45 5.88
N PHE A 91 -9.89 3.07 6.43
CA PHE A 91 -8.59 3.68 6.12
C PHE A 91 -8.46 5.16 6.59
N LYS A 92 -9.27 5.62 7.56
CA LYS A 92 -9.29 7.04 7.97
C LYS A 92 -7.92 7.53 8.43
N LEU A 93 -7.25 6.77 9.32
CA LEU A 93 -5.92 7.12 9.84
C LEU A 93 -4.88 7.20 8.73
N TYR A 94 -4.90 6.24 7.80
CA TYR A 94 -4.05 6.28 6.62
C TYR A 94 -4.29 7.54 5.77
N PHE A 95 -5.56 7.89 5.48
CA PHE A 95 -5.87 9.07 4.68
C PHE A 95 -5.49 10.39 5.35
N GLU A 96 -5.66 10.50 6.67
CA GLU A 96 -5.21 11.65 7.44
C GLU A 96 -3.69 11.80 7.33
N LYS A 97 -2.94 10.69 7.48
CA LYS A 97 -1.49 10.69 7.32
C LYS A 97 -1.06 11.05 5.90
N LEU A 98 -1.75 10.52 4.88
CA LEU A 98 -1.46 10.79 3.48
C LEU A 98 -1.64 12.29 3.16
N ARG A 99 -2.75 12.90 3.59
CA ARG A 99 -3.02 14.34 3.37
C ARG A 99 -2.01 15.25 4.07
N GLN A 100 -1.46 14.83 5.20
CA GLN A 100 -0.45 15.58 5.95
C GLN A 100 0.99 15.34 5.46
N SER A 101 1.20 14.38 4.55
CA SER A 101 2.54 14.00 4.11
C SER A 101 3.06 14.97 3.03
N PRO A 102 4.19 15.66 3.24
CA PRO A 102 4.78 16.46 2.17
C PRO A 102 5.34 15.56 1.06
N LEU A 103 5.30 16.03 -0.18
CA LEU A 103 5.96 15.37 -1.31
C LEU A 103 7.48 15.19 -1.05
N PRO A 104 8.12 14.17 -1.64
CA PRO A 104 7.55 13.07 -2.43
C PRO A 104 6.81 12.03 -1.56
N VAL A 105 5.72 11.46 -2.08
CA VAL A 105 4.91 10.42 -1.40
C VAL A 105 4.38 9.42 -2.43
N VAL A 106 4.37 8.12 -2.08
CA VAL A 106 3.69 7.08 -2.87
C VAL A 106 2.49 6.58 -2.08
N PRO A 107 1.25 6.92 -2.49
CA PRO A 107 0.05 6.36 -1.86
C PRO A 107 -0.12 4.88 -2.21
N PHE A 108 -0.85 4.16 -1.37
CA PHE A 108 -1.36 2.83 -1.69
C PHE A 108 -2.49 2.90 -2.72
N ILE A 109 -2.24 2.40 -3.93
CA ILE A 109 -3.08 2.66 -5.13
C ILE A 109 -4.28 1.71 -5.23
N ALA A 110 -4.28 0.57 -4.54
CA ALA A 110 -5.38 -0.40 -4.59
C ALA A 110 -6.75 0.24 -4.22
N ASN A 111 -6.76 1.29 -3.39
CA ASN A 111 -7.98 1.98 -3.02
C ASN A 111 -8.47 2.98 -4.09
N ASN A 112 -7.56 3.63 -4.83
CA ASN A 112 -7.94 4.60 -5.88
C ASN A 112 -8.61 3.91 -7.08
N GLN A 113 -8.16 2.71 -7.44
CA GLN A 113 -8.78 1.93 -8.51
C GLN A 113 -10.20 1.48 -8.11
N THR A 114 -10.39 1.05 -6.86
CA THR A 114 -11.70 0.68 -6.33
C THR A 114 -12.64 1.88 -6.24
N ARG A 115 -12.17 3.05 -5.77
CA ARG A 115 -12.96 4.29 -5.77
C ARG A 115 -13.36 4.71 -7.17
N ILE A 116 -12.44 4.72 -8.14
CA ILE A 116 -12.76 5.04 -9.55
C ILE A 116 -13.74 4.00 -10.13
N ALA A 117 -13.58 2.72 -9.84
CA ALA A 117 -14.49 1.67 -10.29
C ALA A 117 -15.90 1.81 -9.69
N GLN A 118 -16.01 1.99 -8.37
CA GLN A 118 -17.27 2.26 -7.67
C GLN A 118 -17.95 3.53 -8.17
N MET A 119 -17.17 4.57 -8.48
CA MET A 119 -17.71 5.78 -9.10
C MET A 119 -18.22 5.46 -10.50
N LYS A 120 -17.50 4.69 -11.31
CA LYS A 120 -17.91 4.29 -12.67
C LYS A 120 -19.17 3.42 -12.70
N GLU A 121 -19.38 2.51 -11.75
CA GLU A 121 -20.56 1.61 -11.69
C GLU A 121 -21.89 2.34 -11.44
N LYS A 122 -21.88 3.53 -10.83
CA LYS A 122 -23.10 4.36 -10.70
C LYS A 122 -23.53 4.85 -12.09
N HIS A 123 -24.82 4.92 -12.40
CA HIS A 123 -25.29 5.34 -13.74
C HIS A 123 -24.64 6.69 -14.16
N ASN A 124 -23.94 6.71 -15.30
CA ASN A 124 -23.34 7.93 -15.89
C ASN A 124 -24.40 8.94 -16.36
N MET A 125 -25.64 8.46 -16.46
CA MET A 125 -26.77 9.16 -17.02
C MET A 125 -27.90 9.20 -16.00
N ILE A 126 -28.62 10.31 -15.96
CA ILE A 126 -29.87 10.47 -15.23
C ILE A 126 -30.98 10.34 -16.26
N VAL A 127 -31.85 9.35 -16.10
CA VAL A 127 -33.04 9.22 -16.93
C VAL A 127 -34.17 9.95 -16.22
N LEU A 128 -34.67 11.01 -16.83
CA LEU A 128 -35.80 11.75 -16.30
C LEU A 128 -37.10 10.97 -16.53
N SER A 129 -38.15 11.27 -15.76
CA SER A 129 -39.49 10.71 -15.98
C SER A 129 -40.05 11.03 -17.37
N THR A 130 -39.51 12.06 -18.04
CA THR A 130 -39.81 12.46 -19.42
C THR A 130 -39.19 11.53 -20.47
N GLY A 131 -38.29 10.61 -20.07
CA GLY A 131 -37.50 9.78 -20.99
C GLY A 131 -36.22 10.45 -21.49
N GLU A 132 -35.97 11.70 -21.12
CA GLU A 132 -34.72 12.40 -21.45
C GLU A 132 -33.54 11.83 -20.68
N ILE A 133 -32.39 11.79 -21.37
CA ILE A 133 -31.14 11.27 -20.85
C ILE A 133 -30.20 12.45 -20.59
N LEU A 134 -29.87 12.70 -19.33
CA LEU A 134 -28.93 13.75 -18.92
C LEU A 134 -27.60 13.16 -18.47
N ILE A 135 -26.51 13.88 -18.71
CA ILE A 135 -25.18 13.52 -18.21
C ILE A 135 -25.06 13.95 -16.73
N ASN A 136 -24.56 13.05 -15.88
CA ASN A 136 -24.27 13.39 -14.48
C ASN A 136 -22.95 14.16 -14.35
N PHE A 137 -22.95 15.47 -14.62
CA PHE A 137 -21.75 16.31 -14.54
C PHE A 137 -21.04 16.26 -13.19
N ARG A 138 -21.81 16.21 -12.08
CA ARG A 138 -21.25 16.10 -10.72
C ARG A 138 -20.35 14.87 -10.58
N LYS A 139 -20.74 13.75 -11.17
CA LYS A 139 -19.94 12.53 -11.17
C LYS A 139 -18.61 12.73 -11.91
N PHE A 140 -18.63 13.34 -13.10
CA PHE A 140 -17.41 13.62 -13.86
C PHE A 140 -16.47 14.59 -13.12
N GLN A 141 -17.03 15.60 -12.46
CA GLN A 141 -16.27 16.52 -11.62
C GLN A 141 -15.55 15.77 -10.49
N GLN A 142 -16.25 14.91 -9.74
CA GLN A 142 -15.63 14.13 -8.66
C GLN A 142 -14.54 13.18 -9.16
N ILE A 143 -14.71 12.59 -10.35
CA ILE A 143 -13.65 11.79 -10.99
C ILE A 143 -12.44 12.67 -11.32
N GLY A 144 -12.67 13.86 -11.89
CA GLY A 144 -11.62 14.83 -12.20
C GLY A 144 -10.84 15.27 -10.97
N GLU A 145 -11.53 15.62 -9.89
CA GLU A 145 -10.93 15.99 -8.60
C GLU A 145 -10.01 14.87 -8.07
N HIS A 146 -10.46 13.62 -8.12
CA HIS A 146 -9.66 12.49 -7.67
C HIS A 146 -8.46 12.19 -8.60
N LEU A 147 -8.61 12.39 -9.91
CA LEU A 147 -7.49 12.26 -10.85
C LEU A 147 -6.42 13.34 -10.60
N CYS A 148 -6.83 14.59 -10.38
CA CYS A 148 -5.93 15.68 -9.99
C CYS A 148 -5.19 15.35 -8.68
N GLU A 149 -5.90 14.79 -7.70
CA GLU A 149 -5.32 14.31 -6.44
C GLU A 149 -4.27 13.21 -6.66
N ILE A 150 -4.44 12.33 -7.66
CA ILE A 150 -3.43 11.31 -7.97
C ILE A 150 -2.23 11.94 -8.69
N GLN A 151 -2.48 12.87 -9.61
CA GLN A 151 -1.43 13.54 -10.38
C GLN A 151 -0.49 14.36 -9.50
N GLN A 152 -1.00 15.04 -8.46
CA GLN A 152 -0.13 15.81 -7.55
C GLN A 152 0.98 14.95 -6.90
N TYR A 153 0.73 13.66 -6.64
CA TYR A 153 1.74 12.76 -6.06
C TYR A 153 2.88 12.43 -7.03
N GLN A 154 2.71 12.72 -8.33
CA GLN A 154 3.71 12.47 -9.37
C GLN A 154 4.58 13.70 -9.67
N ASN A 155 4.26 14.87 -9.11
CA ASN A 155 4.90 16.15 -9.44
C ASN A 155 6.31 16.31 -8.86
N MET A 156 6.73 15.47 -7.91
CA MET A 156 8.05 15.53 -7.28
C MET A 156 8.64 14.13 -7.16
N PRO A 157 9.78 13.84 -7.81
CA PRO A 157 10.44 12.55 -7.68
C PRO A 157 11.13 12.42 -6.32
N TYR A 158 11.45 11.17 -5.96
CA TYR A 158 12.32 10.90 -4.83
C TYR A 158 13.76 11.32 -5.13
N ASP A 159 14.41 11.93 -4.14
CA ASP A 159 15.86 12.13 -4.12
C ASP A 159 16.56 10.81 -3.74
N ILE A 160 16.52 9.85 -4.67
CA ILE A 160 17.17 8.54 -4.55
C ILE A 160 17.95 8.30 -5.83
N VAL A 161 19.25 8.06 -5.69
CA VAL A 161 20.11 7.70 -6.81
C VAL A 161 19.86 6.24 -7.20
N PRO A 162 19.44 5.95 -8.45
CA PRO A 162 19.20 4.58 -8.89
C PRO A 162 20.52 3.82 -9.02
N ASN A 163 20.60 2.63 -8.43
CA ASN A 163 21.64 1.66 -8.73
C ASN A 163 21.06 0.61 -9.69
N TYR A 164 21.49 0.65 -10.96
CA TYR A 164 20.92 -0.20 -12.00
C TYR A 164 21.28 -1.68 -11.87
N ASP A 165 22.44 -2.00 -11.31
CA ASP A 165 22.87 -3.38 -11.10
C ASP A 165 21.96 -4.06 -10.07
N ILE A 166 21.71 -3.39 -8.94
CA ILE A 166 20.79 -3.88 -7.91
C ILE A 166 19.36 -3.98 -8.46
N GLN A 167 18.90 -2.99 -9.22
CA GLN A 167 17.56 -3.03 -9.81
C GLN A 167 17.39 -4.19 -10.81
N LYS A 168 18.46 -4.58 -11.52
CA LYS A 168 18.42 -5.71 -12.45
C LYS A 168 18.26 -7.02 -11.69
N GLU A 169 18.98 -7.20 -10.58
CA GLU A 169 18.85 -8.40 -9.76
C GLU A 169 17.48 -8.49 -9.07
N LEU A 170 16.89 -7.36 -8.64
CA LEU A 170 15.56 -7.32 -8.03
C LEU A 170 14.39 -7.57 -9.01
N LYS A 171 14.63 -7.57 -10.33
CA LYS A 171 13.62 -7.78 -11.37
C LYS A 171 13.62 -9.20 -11.96
N ARG A 172 14.56 -10.05 -11.54
CA ARG A 172 14.60 -11.47 -11.91
C ARG A 172 13.59 -12.27 -11.10
#